data_AF-A0A370DUP5-F1
#
_entry.id   AF-A0A370DUP5-F1
#
_cell.length_a   1.000
_cell.length_b   1.000
_cell.length_c   1.000
_cell.angle_alpha   90.00
_cell.angle_beta   90.00
_cell.angle_gamma   90.00
#
_symmetry.space_group_name_H-M   'P 1'
#
loop_
_entity.id
_entity.type
_entity.pdbx_description
1 polymer ?
#
loop_
_entity_poly.entity_id
_entity_poly.type
_entity_poly.pdbx_seq_one_letter_code
_entity_poly.pdbx_strand_id
1 'polypeptide(L)'
;MATKRQRGNRWEFIVRRKRLLEKPYYLTFDSEKEGDAYVEKLEALLDRGIVPEELSLKKPNAKVVKDLIKNYLVNVSIKTDEHKLLVLISAFMGDKRLTELNYDWAEKWVQDMKRIKGLKPGTIRHYVGAMARCMDWGKRKGLILDSPLRDLPRGYASYTDADALYSEKKIDGVRDRRLESNEEANIRAVMNGEKPEDSLRPLSLYYQGAIECVFDLAVETAMRLREIYTLELAQVSLKKRTIFLEKTKNGSKRQVPLSSVAMAVLKKYLSQVRDGDRGMGEFKHEGGWLFPWWDGDADSKALKKITSRISRQYSRVFAAAGCSDLRFHDLRHEATSRFFERTEMSDIEIAKITGHSDSRILVRYANLRASDLARKLW
;
A
#
# COMPACT_ATOMS: atom_id res chain seq x y z
N MET A 1 21.33 36.66 -37.93
CA MET A 1 21.50 36.11 -39.28
C MET A 1 22.15 34.75 -39.19
N ALA A 2 21.38 33.74 -39.55
CA ALA A 2 21.81 32.36 -39.60
C ALA A 2 22.88 32.15 -40.68
N THR A 3 23.78 31.21 -40.45
CA THR A 3 24.77 30.81 -41.46
C THR A 3 24.21 29.64 -42.26
N LYS A 4 24.21 29.71 -43.59
CA LYS A 4 23.85 28.56 -44.44
C LYS A 4 25.08 27.96 -45.12
N ARG A 5 25.06 26.65 -45.33
CA ARG A 5 26.07 25.90 -46.09
C ARG A 5 25.42 24.75 -46.85
N GLN A 6 25.92 24.45 -48.05
CA GLN A 6 25.47 23.29 -48.81
C GLN A 6 26.26 22.05 -48.39
N ARG A 7 25.57 20.93 -48.14
CA ARG A 7 26.17 19.66 -47.71
C ARG A 7 25.57 18.52 -48.54
N GLY A 8 26.26 18.17 -49.63
CA GLY A 8 25.72 17.25 -50.64
C GLY A 8 24.52 17.87 -51.36
N ASN A 9 23.43 17.12 -51.48
CA ASN A 9 22.18 17.58 -52.12
C ASN A 9 21.24 18.36 -51.18
N ARG A 10 21.69 18.72 -49.96
CA ARG A 10 20.88 19.41 -48.96
C ARG A 10 21.52 20.72 -48.51
N TRP A 11 20.68 21.64 -48.06
CA TRP A 11 21.07 22.92 -47.51
C TRP A 11 20.96 22.88 -45.98
N GLU A 12 22.07 23.13 -45.29
CA GLU A 12 22.13 23.19 -43.84
C GLU A 12 22.19 24.65 -43.36
N PHE A 13 21.30 25.01 -42.44
CA PHE A 13 21.21 26.32 -41.81
C PHE A 13 21.58 26.21 -40.34
N ILE A 14 22.36 27.17 -39.85
CA ILE A 14 22.87 27.23 -38.48
C ILE A 14 22.40 28.54 -37.85
N VAL A 15 21.41 28.45 -36.96
CA VAL A 15 20.85 29.59 -36.24
C VAL A 15 21.56 29.74 -34.90
N ARG A 16 22.10 30.93 -34.63
CA ARG A 16 22.81 31.26 -33.38
C ARG A 16 22.20 32.52 -32.77
N ARG A 17 21.63 32.41 -31.57
CA ARG A 17 21.13 33.57 -30.80
C ARG A 17 21.63 33.52 -29.36
N LYS A 18 22.71 34.27 -29.11
CA LYS A 18 23.34 34.42 -27.80
C LYS A 18 22.27 34.92 -26.80
N ARG A 19 22.16 34.27 -25.64
CA ARG A 19 21.16 34.50 -24.56
C ARG A 19 19.75 33.91 -24.76
N LEU A 20 19.32 33.60 -25.98
CA LEU A 20 18.01 32.98 -26.25
C LEU A 20 18.11 31.47 -26.50
N LEU A 21 19.15 31.02 -27.20
CA LEU A 21 19.44 29.60 -27.46
C LEU A 21 20.70 29.19 -26.68
N GLU A 22 20.64 28.10 -25.93
CA GLU A 22 21.80 27.55 -25.18
C GLU A 22 22.86 26.95 -26.12
N LYS A 23 22.45 26.42 -27.27
CA LYS A 23 23.33 25.84 -28.31
C LYS A 23 22.90 26.31 -29.70
N PRO A 24 23.82 26.34 -30.69
CA PRO A 24 23.46 26.56 -32.09
C PRO A 24 22.42 25.53 -32.53
N TYR A 25 21.39 25.99 -33.24
CA TYR A 25 20.36 25.14 -33.81
C TYR A 25 20.64 24.88 -35.28
N TYR A 26 20.51 23.62 -35.70
CA TYR A 26 20.84 23.16 -37.05
C TYR A 26 19.58 22.68 -37.74
N LEU A 27 19.33 23.18 -38.95
CA LEU A 27 18.21 22.83 -39.81
C LEU A 27 18.74 22.35 -41.15
N THR A 28 18.08 21.38 -41.77
CA THR A 28 18.44 20.91 -43.12
C THR A 28 17.22 20.86 -44.00
N PHE A 29 17.33 21.40 -45.22
CA PHE A 29 16.26 21.46 -46.21
C PHE A 29 16.74 20.89 -47.55
N ASP A 30 15.81 20.37 -48.35
CA ASP A 30 16.11 19.91 -49.70
C ASP A 30 16.27 21.09 -50.67
N SER A 31 15.60 22.23 -50.40
CA SER A 31 15.70 23.47 -51.19
C SER A 31 16.24 24.64 -50.37
N GLU A 32 17.13 25.44 -50.97
CA GLU A 32 17.65 26.68 -50.36
C GLU A 32 16.52 27.68 -50.06
N LYS A 33 15.60 27.84 -51.01
CA LYS A 33 14.50 28.81 -50.93
C LYS A 33 13.52 28.47 -49.78
N GLU A 34 13.28 27.18 -49.56
CA GLU A 34 12.46 26.71 -48.44
C GLU A 34 13.15 27.00 -47.10
N GLY A 35 14.46 26.71 -47.02
CA GLY A 35 15.23 26.96 -45.82
C GLY A 35 15.36 28.44 -45.48
N ASP A 36 15.59 29.31 -46.47
CA ASP A 36 15.62 30.77 -46.28
C ASP A 36 14.28 31.28 -45.73
N ALA A 37 13.16 30.88 -46.32
CA ALA A 37 11.82 31.30 -45.88
C ALA A 37 11.46 30.81 -44.46
N TYR A 38 11.90 29.61 -44.08
CA TYR A 38 11.70 29.09 -42.73
C TYR A 38 12.57 29.82 -41.70
N VAL A 39 13.85 30.01 -42.01
CA VAL A 39 14.81 30.67 -41.13
C VAL A 39 14.46 32.13 -40.91
N GLU A 40 13.95 32.83 -41.92
CA GLU A 40 13.48 34.21 -41.79
C GLU A 40 12.33 34.32 -40.77
N LYS A 41 11.32 33.43 -40.86
CA LYS A 41 10.22 33.38 -39.88
C LYS A 41 10.74 33.05 -38.47
N LEU A 42 11.67 32.10 -38.38
CA LEU A 42 12.26 31.70 -37.11
C LEU A 42 13.09 32.83 -36.47
N GLU A 43 13.93 33.53 -37.24
CA GLU A 43 14.70 34.67 -36.73
C GLU A 43 13.77 35.80 -36.29
N ALA A 44 12.67 36.06 -37.00
CA ALA A 44 11.67 37.06 -36.60
C ALA A 44 11.00 36.74 -35.25
N LEU A 45 10.75 35.45 -34.95
CA LEU A 45 10.24 35.02 -33.65
C LEU A 45 11.30 35.21 -32.55
N LEU A 46 12.54 34.79 -32.82
CA LEU A 46 13.65 34.92 -31.89
C LEU A 46 13.99 36.39 -31.59
N ASP A 47 13.88 37.29 -32.58
CA ASP A 47 14.08 38.73 -32.40
C ASP A 47 13.03 39.36 -31.47
N ARG A 48 11.83 38.77 -31.40
CA ARG A 48 10.78 39.15 -30.43
C ARG A 48 10.97 38.48 -29.06
N GLY A 49 12.05 37.73 -28.86
CA GLY A 49 12.32 36.98 -27.65
C GLY A 49 11.44 35.73 -27.47
N ILE A 50 10.68 35.34 -28.50
CA ILE A 50 9.82 34.16 -28.48
C ILE A 50 10.64 32.99 -28.99
N VAL A 51 10.94 32.02 -28.13
CA VAL A 51 11.60 30.77 -28.50
C VAL A 51 10.51 29.71 -28.73
N PRO A 52 10.29 29.23 -29.98
CA PRO A 52 9.40 28.11 -30.25
C PRO A 52 9.67 26.94 -29.30
N GLU A 53 8.61 26.28 -28.85
CA GLU A 53 8.70 25.20 -27.84
C GLU A 53 9.61 24.05 -28.30
N GLU A 54 9.63 23.78 -29.60
CA GLU A 54 10.51 22.83 -30.29
C GLU A 54 12.02 23.13 -30.10
N LEU A 55 12.38 24.39 -29.84
CA LEU A 55 13.76 24.87 -29.64
C LEU A 55 14.12 25.07 -28.18
N SER A 56 13.16 24.94 -27.27
CA SER A 56 13.38 25.07 -25.83
C SER A 56 14.12 23.83 -25.31
N LEU A 57 15.45 23.92 -25.24
CA LEU A 57 16.35 22.85 -24.76
C LEU A 57 16.31 22.59 -23.25
N LYS A 58 15.28 23.03 -22.52
CA LYS A 58 15.11 22.74 -21.08
C LYS A 58 14.20 21.53 -20.80
N LYS A 59 14.31 20.47 -21.60
CA LYS A 59 13.73 19.18 -21.19
C LYS A 59 14.71 18.48 -20.24
N PRO A 60 14.30 18.13 -19.01
CA PRO A 60 15.12 17.28 -18.16
C PRO A 60 15.39 15.98 -18.93
N ASN A 61 16.65 15.57 -18.99
CA ASN A 61 17.09 14.53 -19.93
C ASN A 61 16.95 13.16 -19.28
N ALA A 62 15.72 12.66 -19.14
CA ALA A 62 15.50 11.26 -18.77
C ALA A 62 15.62 10.40 -20.03
N LYS A 63 16.65 9.55 -20.11
CA LYS A 63 16.86 8.66 -21.27
C LYS A 63 16.42 7.23 -20.98
N VAL A 64 16.55 6.83 -19.72
CA VAL A 64 16.26 5.49 -19.23
C VAL A 64 15.31 5.53 -18.05
N VAL A 65 14.73 4.37 -17.73
CA VAL A 65 13.74 4.21 -16.66
C VAL A 65 14.25 4.69 -15.30
N LYS A 66 15.52 4.41 -14.96
CA LYS A 66 16.09 4.84 -13.67
C LYS A 66 16.13 6.36 -13.52
N ASP A 67 16.36 7.10 -14.61
CA ASP A 67 16.39 8.57 -14.58
C ASP A 67 14.98 9.11 -14.33
N LEU A 68 13.99 8.54 -15.03
CA LEU A 68 12.59 8.91 -14.86
C LEU A 68 12.12 8.66 -13.41
N ILE A 69 12.40 7.47 -12.88
CA ILE A 69 12.04 7.09 -11.51
C ILE A 69 12.75 7.99 -10.51
N LYS A 70 14.07 8.19 -10.65
CA LYS A 70 14.84 9.07 -9.75
C LYS A 70 14.26 10.47 -9.74
N ASN A 71 13.96 11.04 -10.91
CA ASN A 71 13.36 12.36 -11.02
C ASN A 71 11.96 12.42 -10.37
N TYR A 72 11.13 11.39 -10.57
CA TYR A 72 9.82 11.30 -9.93
C TYR A 72 9.93 11.24 -8.40
N LEU A 73 10.83 10.40 -7.85
CA LEU A 73 11.03 10.25 -6.42
C LEU A 73 11.56 11.51 -5.73
N VAL A 74 12.36 12.32 -6.44
CA VAL A 74 12.85 13.61 -5.93
C VAL A 74 11.77 14.68 -5.94
N ASN A 75 10.89 14.67 -6.95
CA ASN A 75 9.96 15.78 -7.20
C ASN A 75 8.51 15.50 -6.73
N VAL A 76 8.20 14.27 -6.33
CA VAL A 76 6.83 13.86 -5.98
C VAL A 76 6.82 13.15 -4.62
N SER A 77 6.01 13.68 -3.70
CA SER A 77 5.73 13.00 -2.44
C SER A 77 4.83 11.79 -2.68
N ILE A 78 5.33 10.60 -2.36
CA ILE A 78 4.60 9.34 -2.55
C ILE A 78 4.63 8.48 -1.28
N LYS A 79 3.73 7.51 -1.22
CA LYS A 79 3.66 6.55 -0.10
C LYS A 79 4.92 5.66 -0.07
N THR A 80 5.37 5.28 1.12
CA THR A 80 6.56 4.42 1.33
C THR A 80 6.49 3.10 0.57
N ASP A 81 5.31 2.50 0.45
CA ASP A 81 5.15 1.22 -0.24
C ASP A 81 5.25 1.40 -1.77
N GLU A 82 4.80 2.53 -2.32
CA GLU A 82 5.00 2.90 -3.73
C GLU A 82 6.46 3.21 -4.03
N HIS A 83 7.15 3.92 -3.13
CA HIS A 83 8.58 4.17 -3.23
C HIS A 83 9.38 2.86 -3.33
N LYS A 84 9.08 1.88 -2.47
CA LYS A 84 9.73 0.55 -2.52
C LYS A 84 9.50 -0.17 -3.84
N LEU A 85 8.28 -0.11 -4.37
CA LEU A 85 7.97 -0.70 -5.67
C LEU A 85 8.77 -0.05 -6.79
N LEU A 86 8.85 1.29 -6.82
CA LEU A 86 9.63 2.00 -7.83
C LEU A 86 11.13 1.72 -7.74
N VAL A 87 11.68 1.59 -6.53
CA VAL A 87 13.08 1.16 -6.34
C VAL A 87 13.29 -0.25 -6.89
N LEU A 88 12.38 -1.19 -6.63
CA LEU A 88 12.44 -2.56 -7.18
C LEU A 88 12.32 -2.57 -8.71
N ILE A 89 11.44 -1.74 -9.27
CA ILE A 89 11.29 -1.59 -10.72
C ILE A 89 12.58 -1.01 -11.32
N SER A 90 13.16 0.01 -10.71
CA SER A 90 14.43 0.59 -11.14
C SER A 90 15.58 -0.43 -11.08
N ALA A 91 15.60 -1.33 -10.09
CA ALA A 91 16.60 -2.39 -10.03
C ALA A 91 16.42 -3.45 -11.12
N PHE A 92 15.17 -3.74 -11.52
CA PHE A 92 14.87 -4.76 -12.50
C PHE A 92 15.01 -4.27 -13.96
N MET A 93 14.66 -3.02 -14.24
CA MET A 93 14.57 -2.50 -15.62
C MET A 93 15.07 -1.06 -15.76
N GLY A 94 15.89 -0.58 -14.82
CA GLY A 94 16.35 0.81 -14.78
C GLY A 94 17.15 1.26 -15.99
N ASP A 95 17.89 0.35 -16.64
CA ASP A 95 18.73 0.67 -17.80
C ASP A 95 17.96 0.63 -19.14
N LYS A 96 16.70 0.21 -19.12
CA LYS A 96 15.85 0.18 -20.31
C LYS A 96 15.59 1.62 -20.80
N ARG A 97 15.72 1.85 -22.10
CA ARG A 97 15.46 3.17 -22.70
C ARG A 97 13.97 3.49 -22.65
N LEU A 98 13.65 4.76 -22.38
CA LEU A 98 12.24 5.19 -22.32
C LEU A 98 11.53 5.04 -23.67
N THR A 99 12.27 5.10 -24.78
CA THR A 99 11.74 4.86 -26.14
C THR A 99 11.34 3.41 -26.39
N GLU A 100 11.84 2.46 -25.61
CA GLU A 100 11.44 1.04 -25.71
C GLU A 100 10.14 0.74 -24.95
N LEU A 101 9.62 1.69 -24.17
CA LEU A 101 8.42 1.52 -23.37
C LEU A 101 7.20 1.85 -24.22
N ASN A 102 6.79 0.89 -25.05
CA ASN A 102 5.56 0.95 -25.84
C ASN A 102 4.49 0.01 -25.26
N TYR A 103 3.37 -0.12 -25.97
CA TYR A 103 2.27 -1.00 -25.56
C TYR A 103 2.69 -2.48 -25.51
N ASP A 104 3.43 -2.98 -26.50
CA ASP A 104 3.92 -4.36 -26.51
C ASP A 104 4.81 -4.67 -25.31
N TRP A 105 5.67 -3.73 -24.92
CA TRP A 105 6.45 -3.83 -23.69
C TRP A 105 5.55 -3.90 -22.46
N ALA A 106 4.50 -3.08 -22.37
CA ALA A 106 3.58 -3.08 -21.25
C ALA A 106 2.84 -4.43 -21.11
N GLU A 107 2.35 -4.99 -22.21
CA GLU A 107 1.73 -6.31 -22.23
C GLU A 107 2.72 -7.41 -21.82
N LYS A 108 3.91 -7.41 -22.42
CA LYS A 108 4.96 -8.38 -22.09
C LYS A 108 5.36 -8.30 -20.61
N TRP A 109 5.49 -7.09 -20.07
CA TRP A 109 5.84 -6.91 -18.66
C TRP A 109 4.77 -7.48 -17.72
N VAL A 110 3.49 -7.33 -18.06
CA VAL A 110 2.38 -7.96 -17.33
C VAL A 110 2.41 -9.48 -17.47
N GLN A 111 2.65 -10.00 -18.69
CA GLN A 111 2.77 -11.44 -18.94
C GLN A 111 3.95 -12.05 -18.15
N ASP A 112 5.11 -11.41 -18.13
CA ASP A 112 6.27 -11.86 -17.37
C ASP A 112 5.96 -11.91 -15.86
N MET A 113 5.22 -10.92 -15.34
CA MET A 113 4.77 -10.92 -13.96
C MET A 113 3.81 -12.08 -13.64
N LYS A 114 2.98 -12.50 -14.59
CA LYS A 114 2.06 -13.63 -14.43
C LYS A 114 2.77 -14.97 -14.57
N ARG A 115 3.48 -15.15 -15.69
CA ARG A 115 4.00 -16.44 -16.17
C ARG A 115 5.34 -16.80 -15.55
N ILE A 116 6.24 -15.83 -15.41
CA ILE A 116 7.59 -16.06 -14.86
C ILE A 116 7.58 -15.86 -13.36
N LYS A 117 7.03 -14.73 -12.89
CA LYS A 117 7.06 -14.39 -11.46
C LYS A 117 5.90 -14.99 -10.66
N GLY A 118 4.84 -15.47 -11.32
CA GLY A 118 3.68 -16.03 -10.63
C GLY A 118 3.04 -15.05 -9.65
N LEU A 119 2.92 -13.77 -9.99
CA LEU A 119 2.39 -12.76 -9.06
C LEU A 119 0.86 -12.76 -9.03
N LYS A 120 0.28 -12.53 -7.84
CA LYS A 120 -1.17 -12.34 -7.72
C LYS A 120 -1.62 -11.07 -8.47
N PRO A 121 -2.84 -11.05 -9.04
CA PRO A 121 -3.36 -9.89 -9.77
C PRO A 121 -3.26 -8.56 -9.02
N GLY A 122 -3.52 -8.55 -7.71
CA GLY A 122 -3.41 -7.37 -6.86
C GLY A 122 -1.98 -6.82 -6.80
N THR A 123 -1.00 -7.70 -6.72
CA THR A 123 0.43 -7.33 -6.77
C THR A 123 0.76 -6.73 -8.13
N ILE A 124 0.34 -7.35 -9.23
CA ILE A 124 0.56 -6.84 -10.59
C ILE A 124 -0.02 -5.42 -10.73
N ARG A 125 -1.24 -5.21 -10.23
CA ARG A 125 -1.88 -3.87 -10.23
C ARG A 125 -1.08 -2.84 -9.45
N HIS A 126 -0.44 -3.22 -8.33
CA HIS A 126 0.43 -2.30 -7.59
C HIS A 126 1.69 -1.91 -8.37
N TYR A 127 2.36 -2.86 -9.02
CA TYR A 127 3.54 -2.59 -9.86
C TYR A 127 3.19 -1.68 -11.05
N VAL A 128 2.17 -2.07 -11.82
CA VAL A 128 1.70 -1.31 -12.99
C VAL A 128 1.23 0.08 -12.57
N GLY A 129 0.44 0.18 -11.50
CA GLY A 129 -0.07 1.46 -11.02
C GLY A 129 1.02 2.43 -10.57
N ALA A 130 2.04 1.94 -9.85
CA ALA A 130 3.17 2.76 -9.43
C ALA A 130 3.96 3.29 -10.63
N MET A 131 4.29 2.42 -11.59
CA MET A 131 5.02 2.82 -12.79
C MET A 131 4.20 3.74 -13.69
N ALA A 132 2.89 3.47 -13.86
CA ALA A 132 2.00 4.31 -14.65
C ALA A 132 1.93 5.75 -14.10
N ARG A 133 1.85 5.93 -12.78
CA ARG A 133 1.89 7.27 -12.17
C ARG A 133 3.22 8.00 -12.41
N CYS A 134 4.33 7.27 -12.32
CA CYS A 134 5.66 7.79 -12.63
C CYS A 134 5.76 8.23 -14.11
N MET A 135 5.24 7.41 -15.03
CA MET A 135 5.17 7.72 -16.46
C MET A 135 4.25 8.90 -16.76
N ASP A 136 3.06 8.96 -16.15
CA ASP A 136 2.14 10.10 -16.29
C ASP A 136 2.80 11.42 -15.88
N TRP A 137 3.56 11.40 -14.78
CA TRP A 137 4.35 12.55 -14.35
C TRP A 137 5.44 12.90 -15.37
N GLY A 138 6.16 11.89 -15.88
CA GLY A 138 7.15 12.07 -16.94
C GLY A 138 6.56 12.71 -18.19
N LYS A 139 5.38 12.26 -18.62
CA LYS A 139 4.64 12.79 -19.77
C LYS A 139 4.29 14.25 -19.57
N ARG A 140 3.73 14.62 -18.41
CA ARG A 140 3.40 16.01 -18.04
C ARG A 140 4.63 16.93 -17.96
N LYS A 141 5.81 16.37 -17.70
CA LYS A 141 7.10 17.09 -17.67
C LYS A 141 7.83 17.06 -19.01
N GLY A 142 7.24 16.47 -20.05
CA GLY A 142 7.84 16.35 -21.38
C GLY A 142 9.06 15.43 -21.44
N LEU A 143 9.23 14.53 -20.45
CA LEU A 143 10.34 13.57 -20.37
C LEU A 143 10.11 12.33 -21.24
N ILE A 144 8.85 11.95 -21.41
CA ILE A 144 8.41 10.85 -22.28
C ILE A 144 7.22 11.32 -23.11
N LEU A 145 7.02 10.67 -24.25
CA LEU A 145 5.92 10.99 -25.16
C LEU A 145 4.58 10.44 -24.64
N ASP A 146 4.62 9.22 -24.10
CA ASP A 146 3.40 8.53 -23.70
C ASP A 146 3.57 7.60 -22.49
N SER A 147 2.45 7.15 -21.93
CA SER A 147 2.39 6.23 -20.79
C SER A 147 1.59 4.97 -21.17
N PRO A 148 2.22 3.99 -21.84
CA PRO A 148 1.53 2.82 -22.43
C PRO A 148 0.83 1.94 -21.39
N LEU A 149 1.23 2.02 -20.12
CA LEU A 149 0.59 1.27 -19.03
C LEU A 149 -0.86 1.71 -18.77
N ARG A 150 -1.27 2.87 -19.29
CA ARG A 150 -2.65 3.38 -19.18
C ARG A 150 -3.59 2.79 -20.23
N ASP A 151 -3.03 2.27 -21.32
CA ASP A 151 -3.79 1.70 -22.43
C ASP A 151 -4.09 0.21 -22.24
N LEU A 152 -3.52 -0.41 -21.20
CA LEU A 152 -3.78 -1.80 -20.85
C LEU A 152 -5.30 -2.03 -20.60
N PRO A 153 -5.87 -3.13 -21.10
CA PRO A 153 -7.29 -3.41 -20.99
C PRO A 153 -7.71 -3.63 -19.54
N ARG A 154 -9.02 -3.44 -19.27
CA ARG A 154 -9.58 -3.80 -17.96
C ARG A 154 -9.33 -5.28 -17.68
N GLY A 155 -8.87 -5.58 -16.47
CA GLY A 155 -8.55 -6.95 -16.07
C GLY A 155 -7.19 -7.45 -16.58
N TYR A 156 -6.29 -6.58 -17.09
CA TYR A 156 -4.94 -6.96 -17.55
C TYR A 156 -4.17 -7.85 -16.56
N ALA A 157 -4.42 -7.70 -15.25
CA ALA A 157 -3.77 -8.46 -14.20
C ALA A 157 -4.35 -9.86 -13.96
N SER A 158 -5.58 -10.13 -14.43
CA SER A 158 -6.24 -11.44 -14.28
C SER A 158 -5.63 -12.47 -15.23
N TYR A 159 -5.48 -13.71 -14.77
CA TYR A 159 -4.90 -14.79 -15.57
C TYR A 159 -5.88 -15.30 -16.63
N THR A 160 -5.40 -15.47 -17.86
CA THR A 160 -6.16 -16.08 -18.97
C THR A 160 -5.87 -17.58 -19.08
N ASP A 161 -6.60 -18.30 -19.94
CA ASP A 161 -6.29 -19.70 -20.28
C ASP A 161 -4.90 -19.84 -20.92
N ALA A 162 -4.50 -18.87 -21.75
CA ALA A 162 -3.16 -18.85 -22.32
C ALA A 162 -2.07 -18.69 -21.25
N ASP A 163 -2.33 -17.93 -20.18
CA ASP A 163 -1.39 -17.80 -19.05
C ASP A 163 -1.27 -19.10 -18.24
N ALA A 164 -2.33 -19.92 -18.22
CA ALA A 164 -2.38 -21.18 -17.49
C ALA A 164 -1.44 -22.26 -18.05
N LEU A 165 -1.07 -22.14 -19.33
CA LEU A 165 -0.10 -23.02 -19.97
C LEU A 165 1.32 -22.84 -19.41
N TYR A 166 1.61 -21.70 -18.78
CA TYR A 166 2.95 -21.37 -18.26
C TYR A 166 3.02 -21.30 -16.75
N SER A 167 1.90 -21.06 -16.07
CA SER A 167 1.86 -20.87 -14.62
C SER A 167 0.46 -21.10 -14.06
N GLU A 168 0.38 -21.56 -12.81
CA GLU A 168 -0.90 -21.69 -12.11
C GLU A 168 -1.68 -20.38 -12.07
N LYS A 169 -2.98 -20.44 -12.38
CA LYS A 169 -3.86 -19.27 -12.33
C LYS A 169 -3.98 -18.77 -10.90
N LYS A 170 -3.46 -17.57 -10.64
CA LYS A 170 -3.63 -16.90 -9.34
C LYS A 170 -4.79 -15.92 -9.39
N ILE A 171 -5.66 -16.04 -8.41
CA ILE A 171 -6.76 -15.12 -8.17
C ILE A 171 -6.48 -14.24 -6.96
N ASP A 172 -7.06 -13.04 -6.97
CA ASP A 172 -7.12 -12.23 -5.77
C ASP A 172 -8.17 -12.83 -4.85
N GLY A 173 -7.73 -13.62 -3.87
CA GLY A 173 -8.61 -14.12 -2.82
C GLY A 173 -9.03 -12.99 -1.90
N VAL A 174 -10.33 -12.74 -1.81
CA VAL A 174 -10.93 -12.05 -0.67
C VAL A 174 -11.05 -13.10 0.44
N ARG A 175 -10.53 -12.79 1.62
CA ARG A 175 -10.58 -13.70 2.77
C ARG A 175 -11.74 -13.29 3.66
N ASP A 176 -12.79 -14.10 3.67
CA ASP A 176 -14.01 -13.89 4.47
C ASP A 176 -14.10 -14.89 5.64
N ARG A 177 -12.95 -15.27 6.19
CA ARG A 177 -12.87 -16.22 7.32
C ARG A 177 -13.42 -15.58 8.60
N ARG A 178 -14.36 -16.25 9.25
CA ARG A 178 -14.98 -15.90 10.54
C ARG A 178 -14.75 -16.99 11.57
N LEU A 179 -14.74 -16.65 12.85
CA LEU A 179 -14.64 -17.65 13.93
C LEU A 179 -15.88 -18.56 13.95
N GLU A 180 -15.65 -19.87 14.01
CA GLU A 180 -16.70 -20.86 14.23
C GLU A 180 -17.02 -21.01 15.72
N SER A 181 -18.18 -21.58 16.05
CA SER A 181 -18.79 -21.57 17.39
C SER A 181 -17.88 -22.06 18.53
N ASN A 182 -16.95 -22.98 18.24
CA ASN A 182 -16.04 -23.56 19.23
C ASN A 182 -14.60 -23.01 19.15
N GLU A 183 -14.25 -22.32 18.07
CA GLU A 183 -12.86 -21.90 17.84
C GLU A 183 -12.42 -20.83 18.83
N GLU A 184 -13.29 -19.87 19.15
CA GLU A 184 -12.95 -18.83 20.13
C GLU A 184 -12.68 -19.44 21.51
N ALA A 185 -13.51 -20.41 21.93
CA ALA A 185 -13.32 -21.12 23.20
C ALA A 185 -12.02 -21.91 23.20
N ASN A 186 -11.73 -22.66 22.13
CA ASN A 186 -10.49 -23.43 21.98
C ASN A 186 -9.25 -22.53 21.98
N ILE A 187 -9.30 -21.39 21.29
CA ILE A 187 -8.21 -20.41 21.27
C ILE A 187 -7.94 -19.89 22.69
N ARG A 188 -8.99 -19.56 23.45
CA ARG A 188 -8.87 -19.12 24.85
C ARG A 188 -8.31 -20.21 25.76
N ALA A 189 -8.76 -21.46 25.59
CA ALA A 189 -8.24 -22.62 26.31
C ALA A 189 -6.73 -22.80 26.09
N VAL A 190 -6.29 -22.78 24.83
CA VAL A 190 -4.87 -22.86 24.47
C VAL A 190 -4.07 -21.70 25.07
N MET A 191 -4.58 -20.47 25.00
CA MET A 191 -3.91 -19.31 25.61
C MET A 191 -3.86 -19.41 27.13
N ASN A 192 -4.86 -20.02 27.77
CA ASN A 192 -4.90 -20.25 29.22
C ASN A 192 -3.90 -21.32 29.70
N GLY A 193 -3.27 -22.06 28.78
CA GLY A 193 -2.29 -23.10 29.09
C GLY A 193 -2.87 -24.52 29.04
N GLU A 194 -4.10 -24.69 28.50
CA GLU A 194 -4.62 -26.03 28.25
C GLU A 194 -3.80 -26.72 27.16
N LYS A 195 -3.60 -28.02 27.35
CA LYS A 195 -2.82 -28.86 26.45
C LYS A 195 -3.68 -29.19 25.21
N PRO A 196 -3.22 -28.85 23.99
CA PRO A 196 -3.89 -29.31 22.77
C PRO A 196 -3.94 -30.84 22.70
N GLU A 197 -5.00 -31.39 22.12
CA GLU A 197 -5.24 -32.83 22.02
C GLU A 197 -4.05 -33.58 21.38
N ASP A 198 -3.47 -33.00 20.32
CA ASP A 198 -2.34 -33.57 19.57
C ASP A 198 -0.94 -33.16 20.08
N SER A 199 -0.83 -32.44 21.19
CA SER A 199 0.48 -31.93 21.67
C SER A 199 0.89 -32.55 22.99
N LEU A 200 2.18 -32.86 23.17
CA LEU A 200 2.68 -33.43 24.44
C LEU A 200 2.70 -32.44 25.61
N ARG A 201 2.72 -31.13 25.33
CA ARG A 201 2.84 -30.07 26.34
C ARG A 201 2.02 -28.83 25.96
N PRO A 202 1.61 -27.99 26.94
CA PRO A 202 1.03 -26.69 26.66
C PRO A 202 1.94 -25.78 25.82
N LEU A 203 1.32 -24.86 25.09
CA LEU A 203 2.06 -23.87 24.31
C LEU A 203 2.68 -22.83 25.25
N SER A 204 4.01 -22.72 25.25
CA SER A 204 4.70 -21.65 25.98
C SER A 204 4.47 -20.30 25.30
N LEU A 205 3.82 -19.39 26.03
CA LEU A 205 3.53 -18.02 25.61
C LEU A 205 4.29 -17.04 26.50
N TYR A 206 5.25 -16.33 25.91
CA TYR A 206 5.89 -15.21 26.58
C TYR A 206 4.94 -14.02 26.63
N TYR A 207 4.87 -13.36 27.78
CA TYR A 207 3.84 -12.33 28.08
C TYR A 207 2.42 -12.83 27.82
N GLN A 208 2.04 -13.96 28.43
CA GLN A 208 0.74 -14.59 28.22
C GLN A 208 -0.43 -13.63 28.47
N GLY A 209 -0.39 -12.85 29.56
CA GLY A 209 -1.43 -11.84 29.83
C GLY A 209 -1.57 -10.80 28.71
N ALA A 210 -0.47 -10.40 28.08
CA ALA A 210 -0.50 -9.48 26.94
C ALA A 210 -1.12 -10.13 25.69
N ILE A 211 -0.81 -11.40 25.42
CA ILE A 211 -1.37 -12.14 24.27
C ILE A 211 -2.88 -12.36 24.43
N GLU A 212 -3.34 -12.71 25.63
CA GLU A 212 -4.77 -12.81 25.94
C GLU A 212 -5.48 -11.46 25.70
N CYS A 213 -4.94 -10.39 26.28
CA CYS A 213 -5.50 -9.04 26.15
C CYS A 213 -5.55 -8.54 24.70
N VAL A 214 -4.49 -8.75 23.91
CA VAL A 214 -4.45 -8.34 22.49
C VAL A 214 -5.48 -9.09 21.64
N PHE A 215 -5.71 -10.38 21.90
CA PHE A 215 -6.72 -11.18 21.20
C PHE A 215 -8.11 -10.59 21.44
N ASP A 216 -8.45 -10.38 22.71
CA ASP A 216 -9.74 -9.86 23.13
C ASP A 216 -10.01 -8.46 22.62
N LEU A 217 -9.01 -7.57 22.71
CA LEU A 217 -9.13 -6.24 22.14
C LEU A 217 -9.36 -6.31 20.63
N ALA A 218 -8.69 -7.21 19.90
CA ALA A 218 -8.89 -7.32 18.45
C ALA A 218 -10.33 -7.71 18.10
N VAL A 219 -10.91 -8.66 18.83
CA VAL A 219 -12.29 -9.15 18.62
C VAL A 219 -13.34 -8.14 19.06
N GLU A 220 -13.07 -7.34 20.10
CA GLU A 220 -14.04 -6.39 20.65
C GLU A 220 -13.99 -5.00 19.98
N THR A 221 -12.87 -4.63 19.36
CA THR A 221 -12.64 -3.25 18.90
C THR A 221 -12.42 -3.12 17.39
N ALA A 222 -12.21 -4.24 16.69
CA ALA A 222 -11.80 -4.28 15.28
C ALA A 222 -10.50 -3.52 14.98
N MET A 223 -9.68 -3.22 15.99
CA MET A 223 -8.38 -2.56 15.79
C MET A 223 -7.42 -3.46 15.01
N ARG A 224 -6.53 -2.86 14.21
CA ARG A 224 -5.45 -3.59 13.53
C ARG A 224 -4.41 -4.02 14.57
N LEU A 225 -3.73 -5.15 14.36
CA LEU A 225 -2.68 -5.63 15.27
C LEU A 225 -1.69 -4.54 15.70
N ARG A 226 -1.18 -3.76 14.72
CA ARG A 226 -0.28 -2.65 14.99
C ARG A 226 -0.91 -1.55 15.83
N GLU A 227 -2.17 -1.23 15.61
CA GLU A 227 -2.88 -0.25 16.42
C GLU A 227 -2.98 -0.69 17.88
N ILE A 228 -3.05 -2.00 18.14
CA ILE A 228 -3.17 -2.55 19.49
C ILE A 228 -1.80 -2.59 20.17
N TYR A 229 -0.80 -3.25 19.59
CA TYR A 229 0.46 -3.46 20.31
C TYR A 229 1.29 -2.18 20.51
N THR A 230 1.05 -1.11 19.73
CA THR A 230 1.71 0.19 19.91
C THR A 230 0.91 1.15 20.77
N LEU A 231 -0.10 0.69 21.51
CA LEU A 231 -0.89 1.55 22.40
C LEU A 231 -0.04 2.10 23.54
N GLU A 232 -0.26 3.37 23.84
CA GLU A 232 0.21 4.03 25.05
C GLU A 232 -0.89 4.04 26.12
N LEU A 233 -0.50 4.02 27.39
CA LEU A 233 -1.43 4.18 28.51
C LEU A 233 -2.24 5.49 28.41
N ALA A 234 -1.58 6.57 27.98
CA ALA A 234 -2.22 7.87 27.81
C ALA A 234 -3.33 7.87 26.74
N GLN A 235 -3.30 6.92 25.79
CA GLN A 235 -4.32 6.77 24.76
C GLN A 235 -5.58 6.06 25.28
N VAL A 236 -5.53 5.40 26.44
CA VAL A 236 -6.63 4.62 27.00
C VAL A 236 -7.34 5.39 28.10
N SER A 237 -8.57 5.80 27.85
CA SER A 237 -9.42 6.42 28.88
C SER A 237 -10.45 5.42 29.41
N LEU A 238 -10.17 4.82 30.57
CA LEU A 238 -11.11 3.90 31.23
C LEU A 238 -12.39 4.62 31.70
N LYS A 239 -12.28 5.90 32.09
CA LYS A 239 -13.44 6.72 32.50
C LYS A 239 -14.38 6.99 31.32
N LYS A 240 -13.82 7.38 30.16
CA LYS A 240 -14.61 7.65 28.94
C LYS A 240 -14.94 6.38 28.15
N ARG A 241 -14.32 5.23 28.49
CA ARG A 241 -14.41 3.97 27.76
C ARG A 241 -14.00 4.10 26.30
N THR A 242 -12.89 4.79 26.05
CA THR A 242 -12.40 5.06 24.69
C THR A 242 -10.89 4.89 24.60
N ILE A 243 -10.42 4.40 23.45
CA ILE A 243 -9.03 4.45 23.02
C ILE A 243 -8.88 5.51 21.93
N PHE A 244 -7.90 6.40 22.05
CA PHE A 244 -7.60 7.41 21.03
C PHE A 244 -6.41 7.00 20.17
N LEU A 245 -6.64 6.83 18.86
CA LEU A 245 -5.60 6.45 17.91
C LEU A 245 -5.10 7.69 17.15
N GLU A 246 -3.88 8.12 17.46
CA GLU A 246 -3.36 9.42 16.99
C GLU A 246 -2.81 9.43 15.56
N LYS A 247 -2.31 8.29 15.05
CA LYS A 247 -1.86 8.12 13.66
C LYS A 247 -1.51 6.65 13.43
N THR A 248 -1.97 6.08 12.31
CA THR A 248 -1.42 4.81 11.82
C THR A 248 -0.94 5.02 10.40
N LYS A 249 0.02 4.20 9.95
CA LYS A 249 0.63 4.25 8.61
C LYS A 249 -0.38 4.40 7.45
N ASN A 250 -1.65 4.03 7.65
CA ASN A 250 -2.73 4.07 6.66
C ASN A 250 -4.11 4.53 7.23
N GLY A 251 -4.19 5.06 8.45
CA GLY A 251 -5.48 5.30 9.13
C GLY A 251 -5.67 6.74 9.60
N SER A 252 -6.93 7.16 9.65
CA SER A 252 -7.36 8.43 10.22
C SER A 252 -7.31 8.39 11.75
N LYS A 253 -7.13 9.57 12.35
CA LYS A 253 -7.37 9.76 13.79
C LYS A 253 -8.79 9.33 14.11
N ARG A 254 -8.95 8.48 15.12
CA ARG A 254 -10.28 8.03 15.54
C ARG A 254 -10.30 7.62 17.01
N GLN A 255 -11.48 7.74 17.60
CA GLN A 255 -11.77 7.16 18.91
C GLN A 255 -12.42 5.80 18.71
N VAL A 256 -11.94 4.82 19.45
CA VAL A 256 -12.45 3.46 19.45
C VAL A 256 -13.17 3.25 20.79
N PRO A 257 -14.50 3.03 20.80
CA PRO A 257 -15.23 2.76 22.03
C PRO A 257 -14.87 1.38 22.57
N LEU A 258 -14.89 1.24 23.90
CA LEU A 258 -14.63 0.00 24.60
C LEU A 258 -15.94 -0.60 25.10
N SER A 259 -16.22 -1.84 24.68
CA SER A 259 -17.31 -2.64 25.24
C SER A 259 -17.08 -2.92 26.72
N SER A 260 -18.12 -3.38 27.43
CA SER A 260 -17.98 -3.84 28.81
C SER A 260 -16.96 -4.98 28.94
N VAL A 261 -16.91 -5.87 27.93
CA VAL A 261 -15.94 -6.97 27.83
C VAL A 261 -14.53 -6.43 27.65
N ALA A 262 -14.30 -5.53 26.69
CA ALA A 262 -12.99 -4.92 26.46
C ALA A 262 -12.48 -4.16 27.71
N MET A 263 -13.38 -3.48 28.42
CA MET A 263 -13.07 -2.82 29.69
C MET A 263 -12.67 -3.81 30.79
N ALA A 264 -13.36 -4.94 30.91
CA ALA A 264 -13.03 -5.97 31.89
C ALA A 264 -11.65 -6.60 31.58
N VAL A 265 -11.39 -6.90 30.31
CA VAL A 265 -10.11 -7.45 29.86
C VAL A 265 -8.96 -6.49 30.13
N LEU A 266 -9.10 -5.20 29.78
CA LEU A 266 -8.07 -4.20 30.05
C LEU A 266 -7.77 -4.09 31.55
N LYS A 267 -8.80 -4.06 32.40
CA LYS A 267 -8.61 -4.01 33.86
C LYS A 267 -7.87 -5.25 34.38
N LYS A 268 -8.26 -6.44 33.92
CA LYS A 268 -7.60 -7.71 34.27
C LYS A 268 -6.14 -7.71 33.81
N TYR A 269 -5.86 -7.22 32.61
CA TYR A 269 -4.50 -7.12 32.09
C TYR A 269 -3.65 -6.16 32.93
N LEU A 270 -4.17 -4.98 33.28
CA LEU A 270 -3.45 -4.02 34.11
C LEU A 270 -3.13 -4.58 35.51
N SER A 271 -4.03 -5.38 36.11
CA SER A 271 -3.71 -6.06 37.37
C SER A 271 -2.63 -7.14 37.17
N GLN A 272 -2.69 -7.92 36.09
CA GLN A 272 -1.64 -8.92 35.80
C GLN A 272 -0.26 -8.29 35.61
N VAL A 273 -0.15 -7.13 34.96
CA VAL A 273 1.12 -6.41 34.84
C VAL A 273 1.61 -5.93 36.20
N ARG A 274 0.73 -5.35 37.01
CA ARG A 274 1.07 -4.88 38.36
C ARG A 274 1.55 -6.02 39.26
N ASP A 275 0.85 -7.14 39.22
CA ASP A 275 1.06 -8.28 40.13
C ASP A 275 2.14 -9.24 39.59
N GLY A 276 2.60 -9.06 38.34
CA GLY A 276 3.61 -9.90 37.69
C GLY A 276 3.07 -11.26 37.20
N ASP A 277 1.75 -11.44 37.24
CA ASP A 277 1.07 -12.68 36.89
C ASP A 277 1.06 -12.97 35.39
N ARG A 278 0.74 -14.21 35.02
CA ARG A 278 0.55 -14.64 33.61
C ARG A 278 1.74 -14.24 32.72
N GLY A 279 2.95 -14.43 33.24
CA GLY A 279 4.19 -14.16 32.53
C GLY A 279 4.49 -12.68 32.32
N MET A 280 3.92 -11.77 33.12
CA MET A 280 4.14 -10.32 33.02
C MET A 280 5.22 -9.78 33.98
N GLY A 281 5.85 -10.62 34.81
CA GLY A 281 6.82 -10.18 35.83
C GLY A 281 8.04 -9.39 35.33
N GLU A 282 8.42 -9.54 34.05
CA GLU A 282 9.54 -8.80 33.44
C GLU A 282 9.10 -7.47 32.80
N PHE A 283 7.80 -7.16 32.74
CA PHE A 283 7.29 -5.97 32.08
C PHE A 283 6.62 -5.02 33.07
N LYS A 284 6.94 -3.73 32.92
CA LYS A 284 6.28 -2.63 33.62
C LYS A 284 5.99 -1.51 32.64
N HIS A 285 4.98 -0.70 32.93
CA HIS A 285 4.58 0.42 32.08
C HIS A 285 5.51 1.65 32.18
N GLU A 286 6.79 1.48 32.49
CA GLU A 286 7.75 2.56 32.75
C GLU A 286 7.96 3.48 31.53
N GLY A 287 7.86 2.93 30.32
CA GLY A 287 7.89 3.71 29.06
C GLY A 287 6.56 4.33 28.65
N GLY A 288 5.50 4.20 29.46
CA GLY A 288 4.15 4.66 29.10
C GLY A 288 3.42 3.74 28.10
N TRP A 289 4.05 2.64 27.68
CA TRP A 289 3.49 1.68 26.73
C TRP A 289 2.51 0.73 27.42
N LEU A 290 1.42 0.40 26.73
CA LEU A 290 0.45 -0.57 27.23
C LEU A 290 0.98 -2.00 27.12
N PHE A 291 1.74 -2.33 26.06
CA PHE A 291 2.18 -3.70 25.76
C PHE A 291 3.71 -3.83 25.69
N PRO A 292 4.25 -5.03 25.97
CA PRO A 292 5.69 -5.24 26.17
C PRO A 292 6.54 -5.26 24.90
N TRP A 293 5.92 -5.36 23.72
CA TRP A 293 6.66 -5.43 22.46
C TRP A 293 6.93 -4.06 21.83
N TRP A 294 6.40 -2.99 22.43
CA TRP A 294 6.54 -1.64 21.93
C TRP A 294 7.47 -0.84 22.83
N ASP A 295 8.45 -0.19 22.21
CA ASP A 295 9.51 0.58 22.85
C ASP A 295 9.56 2.04 22.36
N GLY A 296 8.65 2.43 21.47
CA GLY A 296 8.61 3.74 20.84
C GLY A 296 9.32 3.81 19.48
N ASP A 297 10.04 2.77 19.05
CA ASP A 297 10.77 2.79 17.78
C ASP A 297 9.82 2.71 16.56
N ALA A 298 9.47 3.87 16.02
CA ALA A 298 8.61 4.01 14.86
C ALA A 298 9.27 3.62 13.53
N ASP A 299 10.51 3.09 13.54
CA ASP A 299 11.15 2.58 12.34
C ASP A 299 10.29 1.49 11.66
N SER A 300 10.18 1.61 10.34
CA SER A 300 9.34 0.73 9.54
C SER A 300 9.80 -0.73 9.54
N LYS A 301 11.11 -0.98 9.70
CA LYS A 301 11.68 -2.33 9.75
C LYS A 301 11.49 -2.94 11.15
N ALA A 302 11.71 -2.16 12.21
CA ALA A 302 11.41 -2.55 13.59
C ALA A 302 9.93 -2.93 13.76
N LEU A 303 9.01 -2.06 13.36
CA LEU A 303 7.57 -2.33 13.39
C LEU A 303 7.17 -3.59 12.60
N LYS A 304 7.79 -3.82 11.44
CA LYS A 304 7.55 -5.03 10.64
C LYS A 304 8.01 -6.30 11.37
N LYS A 305 9.16 -6.23 12.05
CA LYS A 305 9.71 -7.34 12.84
C LYS A 305 8.78 -7.69 14.00
N ILE A 306 8.32 -6.70 14.76
CA ILE A 306 7.38 -6.87 15.87
C ILE A 306 6.05 -7.45 15.37
N THR A 307 5.44 -6.84 14.35
CA THR A 307 4.18 -7.33 13.74
C THR A 307 4.29 -8.78 13.28
N SER A 308 5.43 -9.16 12.66
CA SER A 308 5.69 -10.53 12.19
C SER A 308 5.82 -11.50 13.36
N ARG A 309 6.54 -11.12 14.42
CA ARG A 309 6.72 -11.93 15.63
C ARG A 309 5.39 -12.24 16.31
N ILE A 310 4.56 -11.21 16.55
CA ILE A 310 3.26 -11.38 17.21
C ILE A 310 2.30 -12.18 16.32
N SER A 311 2.23 -11.86 15.01
CA SER A 311 1.43 -12.63 14.05
C SER A 311 1.79 -14.12 14.06
N ARG A 312 3.10 -14.45 14.10
CA ARG A 312 3.56 -15.84 14.15
C ARG A 312 3.18 -16.54 15.45
N GLN A 313 3.22 -15.83 16.57
CA GLN A 313 2.78 -16.37 17.86
C GLN A 313 1.29 -16.73 17.81
N TYR A 314 0.44 -15.85 17.27
CA TYR A 314 -0.98 -16.18 17.06
C TYR A 314 -1.21 -17.32 16.07
N SER A 315 -0.46 -17.40 14.97
CA SER A 315 -0.56 -18.56 14.06
C SER A 315 -0.28 -19.89 14.78
N ARG A 316 0.64 -19.91 15.76
CA ARG A 316 0.89 -21.09 16.60
C ARG A 316 -0.27 -21.39 17.55
N VAL A 317 -0.85 -20.35 18.16
CA VAL A 317 -2.04 -20.48 19.01
C VAL A 317 -3.22 -21.04 18.21
N PHE A 318 -3.49 -20.49 17.02
CA PHE A 318 -4.59 -20.93 16.17
C PHE A 318 -4.39 -22.36 15.66
N ALA A 319 -3.17 -22.71 15.23
CA ALA A 319 -2.87 -24.10 14.87
C ALA A 319 -3.09 -25.06 16.04
N ALA A 320 -2.67 -24.69 17.25
CA ALA A 320 -2.88 -25.49 18.46
C ALA A 320 -4.36 -25.57 18.87
N ALA A 321 -5.20 -24.61 18.49
CA ALA A 321 -6.64 -24.61 18.72
C ALA A 321 -7.46 -25.30 17.62
N GLY A 322 -6.80 -25.93 16.64
CA GLY A 322 -7.44 -26.60 15.50
C GLY A 322 -7.83 -25.69 14.33
N CYS A 323 -7.57 -24.38 14.41
CA CYS A 323 -7.94 -23.39 13.40
C CYS A 323 -6.71 -22.86 12.64
N SER A 324 -5.89 -23.77 12.10
CA SER A 324 -4.61 -23.45 11.45
C SER A 324 -4.71 -22.51 10.24
N ASP A 325 -5.88 -22.44 9.61
CA ASP A 325 -6.12 -21.56 8.49
C ASP A 325 -6.35 -20.11 8.93
N LEU A 326 -6.75 -19.85 10.18
CA LEU A 326 -7.06 -18.52 10.76
C LEU A 326 -5.83 -17.62 10.85
N ARG A 327 -6.02 -16.32 10.62
CA ARG A 327 -4.99 -15.28 10.74
C ARG A 327 -5.46 -14.19 11.69
N PHE A 328 -4.52 -13.50 12.34
CA PHE A 328 -4.87 -12.44 13.28
C PHE A 328 -5.70 -11.31 12.64
N HIS A 329 -5.48 -11.04 11.35
CA HIS A 329 -6.28 -10.03 10.64
C HIS A 329 -7.76 -10.42 10.50
N ASP A 330 -8.08 -11.72 10.52
CA ASP A 330 -9.46 -12.20 10.46
C ASP A 330 -10.25 -11.83 11.71
N LEU A 331 -9.58 -11.61 12.87
CA LEU A 331 -10.23 -11.12 14.08
C LEU A 331 -10.85 -9.74 13.89
N ARG A 332 -10.24 -8.90 13.05
CA ARG A 332 -10.82 -7.59 12.68
C ARG A 332 -12.03 -7.75 11.77
N HIS A 333 -12.02 -8.73 10.87
CA HIS A 333 -13.19 -9.08 10.06
C HIS A 333 -14.32 -9.57 10.96
N GLU A 334 -14.03 -10.48 11.88
CA GLU A 334 -14.97 -11.00 12.86
C GLU A 334 -15.54 -9.90 13.76
N ALA A 335 -14.71 -9.01 14.30
CA ALA A 335 -15.15 -7.87 15.11
C ALA A 335 -16.09 -6.95 14.32
N THR A 336 -15.77 -6.69 13.05
CA THR A 336 -16.62 -5.86 12.18
C THR A 336 -17.97 -6.54 11.97
N SER A 337 -17.99 -7.85 11.68
CA SER A 337 -19.24 -8.64 11.58
C SER A 337 -20.05 -8.58 12.87
N ARG A 338 -19.42 -8.74 14.04
CA ARG A 338 -20.09 -8.62 15.35
C ARG A 338 -20.72 -7.25 15.55
N PHE A 339 -20.11 -6.17 15.08
CA PHE A 339 -20.75 -4.85 15.15
C PHE A 339 -22.03 -4.79 14.33
N PHE A 340 -22.06 -5.40 13.14
CA PHE A 340 -23.28 -5.48 12.34
C PHE A 340 -24.36 -6.35 12.99
N GLU A 341 -23.97 -7.48 13.59
CA GLU A 341 -24.90 -8.49 14.14
C GLU A 341 -25.39 -8.19 15.57
N ARG A 342 -24.52 -7.62 16.42
CA ARG A 342 -24.77 -7.49 17.86
C ARG A 342 -25.06 -6.06 18.30
N THR A 343 -25.09 -5.10 17.37
CA THR A 343 -25.36 -3.70 17.68
C THR A 343 -26.31 -3.09 16.66
N GLU A 344 -27.01 -2.04 17.09
CA GLU A 344 -27.88 -1.24 16.21
C GLU A 344 -27.14 -0.07 15.53
N MET A 345 -25.80 -0.03 15.63
CA MET A 345 -25.00 1.05 15.06
C MET A 345 -25.20 1.17 13.55
N SER A 346 -25.27 2.39 13.04
CA SER A 346 -25.28 2.67 11.60
C SER A 346 -23.95 2.30 10.95
N ASP A 347 -23.96 2.08 9.64
CA ASP A 347 -22.78 1.79 8.83
C ASP A 347 -21.70 2.89 8.97
N ILE A 348 -22.12 4.14 9.17
CA ILE A 348 -21.22 5.28 9.38
C ILE A 348 -20.53 5.21 10.74
N GLU A 349 -21.26 4.83 11.80
CA GLU A 349 -20.68 4.63 13.13
C GLU A 349 -19.67 3.48 13.12
N ILE A 350 -20.04 2.35 12.50
CA ILE A 350 -19.13 1.21 12.32
C ILE A 350 -17.90 1.62 11.49
N ALA A 351 -18.07 2.43 10.44
CA ALA A 351 -16.95 2.96 9.64
C ALA A 351 -16.00 3.82 10.47
N LYS A 352 -16.55 4.69 11.33
CA LYS A 352 -15.77 5.54 12.23
C LYS A 352 -14.99 4.72 13.25
N ILE A 353 -15.58 3.67 13.82
CA ILE A 353 -14.92 2.78 14.79
C ILE A 353 -13.82 1.96 14.12
N THR A 354 -14.17 1.28 13.03
CA THR A 354 -13.25 0.40 12.31
C THR A 354 -12.16 1.19 11.57
N GLY A 355 -12.41 2.45 11.19
CA GLY A 355 -11.47 3.28 10.44
C GLY A 355 -11.38 2.88 8.97
N HIS A 356 -12.53 2.56 8.34
CA HIS A 356 -12.64 2.37 6.90
C HIS A 356 -12.94 3.72 6.22
N SER A 357 -12.03 4.17 5.36
CA SER A 357 -12.20 5.42 4.60
C SER A 357 -13.09 5.28 3.36
N ASP A 358 -13.26 4.06 2.86
CA ASP A 358 -14.13 3.74 1.72
C ASP A 358 -15.27 2.84 2.21
N SER A 359 -16.52 3.33 2.06
CA SER A 359 -17.73 2.63 2.46
C SER A 359 -17.92 1.32 1.68
N ARG A 360 -17.37 1.20 0.47
CA ARG A 360 -17.41 -0.04 -0.32
C ARG A 360 -16.75 -1.21 0.38
N ILE A 361 -15.82 -0.96 1.30
CA ILE A 361 -15.22 -2.01 2.12
C ILE A 361 -16.25 -2.61 3.07
N LEU A 362 -17.15 -1.77 3.61
CA LEU A 362 -18.18 -2.17 4.57
C LEU A 362 -19.42 -2.82 3.93
N VAL A 363 -19.69 -2.54 2.65
CA VAL A 363 -20.81 -3.16 1.90
C VAL A 363 -20.78 -4.69 2.01
N ARG A 364 -19.60 -5.30 2.15
CA ARG A 364 -19.45 -6.74 2.36
C ARG A 364 -20.15 -7.27 3.61
N TYR A 365 -20.25 -6.46 4.67
CA TYR A 365 -20.89 -6.83 5.92
C TYR A 365 -22.36 -6.45 5.97
N ALA A 366 -22.83 -5.56 5.07
CA ALA A 366 -24.22 -5.09 5.05
C ALA A 366 -25.23 -6.25 4.88
N ASN A 367 -24.84 -7.31 4.16
CA ASN A 367 -25.66 -8.51 3.98
C ASN A 367 -25.99 -9.23 5.30
N LEU A 368 -25.21 -9.04 6.37
CA LEU A 368 -25.47 -9.65 7.67
C LEU A 368 -26.75 -9.13 8.33
N ARG A 369 -27.27 -7.98 7.87
CA ARG A 369 -28.53 -7.38 8.35
C ARG A 369 -29.73 -7.66 7.46
N ALA A 370 -29.62 -8.54 6.46
CA ALA A 370 -30.73 -8.81 5.53
C ALA A 370 -32.00 -9.30 6.26
N SER A 371 -31.84 -10.11 7.31
CA SER A 371 -32.95 -10.58 8.15
C SER A 371 -33.49 -9.49 9.09
N ASP A 372 -32.64 -8.57 9.58
CA ASP A 372 -33.08 -7.40 10.34
C ASP A 372 -33.84 -6.40 9.47
N LEU A 373 -33.46 -6.26 8.20
CA LEU A 373 -34.19 -5.46 7.22
C LEU A 373 -35.61 -5.99 7.05
N ALA A 374 -35.79 -7.31 6.98
CA ALA A 374 -37.12 -7.92 6.91
C ALA A 374 -38.01 -7.55 8.11
N ARG A 375 -37.46 -7.48 9.33
CA ARG A 375 -38.21 -7.02 10.52
C ARG A 375 -38.56 -5.52 10.51
N LYS A 376 -37.89 -4.73 9.67
CA LYS A 376 -38.13 -3.29 9.49
C LYS A 376 -39.01 -2.98 8.27
N LEU A 377 -39.29 -3.97 7.44
CA LEU A 377 -40.31 -3.87 6.40
C LEU A 377 -41.69 -3.98 7.07
N TRP A 378 -42.68 -3.36 6.44
CA TRP A 378 -44.01 -3.05 7.00
C TRP A 378 -44.79 -4.25 7.51
#